data_AF-A0A6B4S2I7-F1
#
_entry.id   AF-A0A6B4S2I7-F1
#
_cell.length_a   1.000
_cell.length_b   1.000
_cell.length_c   1.000
_cell.angle_alpha   90.00
_cell.angle_beta   90.00
_cell.angle_gamma   90.00
#
_symmetry.space_group_name_H-M   'P 1'
#
loop_
_entity.id
_entity.type
_entity.pdbx_description
1 polymer ?
#
loop_
_entity_poly.entity_id
_entity_poly.type
_entity_poly.pdbx_seq_one_letter_code
_entity_poly.pdbx_strand_id
1 'polypeptide(L)'
;MEKQLTLLKKKYNYNLNRNKNAEEHLKTHDPEECITKKFKGKTALDGFNEIAVELSKLRIEIEQRIYRDMTAEEILNGFNL
;
A
#
# COMPACT_ATOMS: atom_id res chain seq x y z
N MET A 1 12.40 -5.96 -19.67
CA MET A 1 11.60 -6.72 -18.69
C MET A 1 11.99 -6.35 -17.26
N GLU A 2 13.27 -6.42 -16.91
CA GLU A 2 13.80 -6.04 -15.58
C GLU A 2 13.45 -4.61 -15.14
N LYS A 3 13.61 -3.61 -16.02
CA LYS A 3 13.27 -2.21 -15.70
C LYS A 3 11.81 -2.03 -15.27
N GLN A 4 10.87 -2.79 -15.84
CA GLN A 4 9.46 -2.71 -15.46
C GLN A 4 9.21 -3.34 -14.10
N LEU A 5 9.82 -4.50 -13.82
CA LEU A 5 9.69 -5.15 -12.51
C LEU A 5 10.26 -4.26 -11.40
N THR A 6 11.41 -3.62 -11.62
CA THR A 6 11.99 -2.68 -10.65
C THR A 6 11.06 -1.50 -10.38
N LEU A 7 10.39 -0.94 -11.41
CA LEU A 7 9.42 0.14 -11.23
C LEU A 7 8.21 -0.30 -10.39
N LEU A 8 7.69 -1.51 -10.63
CA LEU A 8 6.58 -2.06 -9.83
C LEU A 8 6.98 -2.25 -8.38
N LYS A 9 8.17 -2.82 -8.12
CA LYS A 9 8.70 -2.98 -6.76
C LYS A 9 8.89 -1.63 -6.06
N LYS A 10 9.41 -0.61 -6.75
CA LYS A 10 9.51 0.76 -6.20
C LYS A 10 8.13 1.33 -5.87
N LYS A 11 7.15 1.15 -6.77
CA LYS A 11 5.77 1.61 -6.55
C LYS A 11 5.09 0.87 -5.39
N TYR A 12 5.39 -0.42 -5.21
CA TYR A 12 4.93 -1.19 -4.06
C TYR A 12 5.50 -0.63 -2.75
N ASN A 13 6.83 -0.46 -2.65
CA ASN A 13 7.47 0.10 -1.46
C ASN A 13 6.92 1.50 -1.11
N TYR A 14 6.70 2.34 -2.12
CA TYR A 14 6.10 3.66 -1.93
C TYR A 14 4.69 3.57 -1.31
N ASN A 15 3.81 2.72 -1.85
CA ASN A 15 2.46 2.54 -1.30
C ASN A 15 2.48 1.86 0.07
N LEU A 16 3.43 0.95 0.31
CA LEU A 16 3.59 0.30 1.61
C LEU A 16 3.94 1.33 2.69
N ASN A 17 4.84 2.25 2.40
CA ASN A 17 5.17 3.35 3.31
C ASN A 17 3.98 4.28 3.56
N ARG A 18 3.21 4.60 2.51
CA ARG A 18 1.96 5.38 2.68
C ARG A 18 0.94 4.64 3.53
N ASN A 19 0.84 3.32 3.39
CA ASN A 19 -0.06 2.48 4.17
C ASN A 19 0.31 2.51 5.65
N LYS A 20 1.61 2.36 5.97
CA LYS A 20 2.13 2.47 7.34
C LYS A 20 1.81 3.83 7.97
N ASN A 21 1.99 4.91 7.21
CA ASN A 21 1.64 6.26 7.69
C ASN A 21 0.14 6.45 7.90
N ALA A 22 -0.70 5.91 7.01
CA ALA A 22 -2.15 5.97 7.14
C ALA A 22 -2.64 5.12 8.32
N GLU A 23 -2.06 3.94 8.53
CA GLU A 23 -2.32 3.10 9.69
C GLU A 23 -1.98 3.82 11.00
N GLU A 24 -0.82 4.48 11.06
CA GLU A 24 -0.41 5.26 12.23
C GLU A 24 -1.38 6.42 12.49
N HIS A 25 -1.82 7.12 11.45
CA HIS A 25 -2.84 8.16 11.58
C HIS A 25 -4.15 7.60 12.17
N LEU A 26 -4.64 6.49 11.64
CA LEU A 26 -5.87 5.83 12.14
C LEU A 26 -5.74 5.35 13.59
N LYS A 27 -4.53 4.95 14.03
CA LYS A 27 -4.27 4.51 15.41
C LYS A 27 -4.18 5.65 16.42
N THR A 28 -3.76 6.83 15.97
CA THR A 28 -3.45 7.97 16.84
C THR A 28 -4.54 9.04 16.86
N HIS A 29 -5.54 8.93 15.99
CA HIS A 29 -6.65 9.89 15.86
C HIS A 29 -7.96 9.28 16.33
N ASP A 30 -8.93 10.15 16.59
CA ASP A 30 -10.27 9.74 16.98
C ASP A 30 -10.95 8.91 15.86
N PRO A 31 -11.48 7.71 16.18
CA PRO A 31 -12.11 6.85 15.17
C PRO A 31 -13.29 7.51 14.44
N GLU A 32 -14.11 8.30 15.13
CA GLU A 32 -15.25 8.99 14.53
C GLU A 32 -14.76 10.06 13.54
N GLU A 33 -13.71 10.81 13.89
CA GLU A 33 -13.07 11.75 12.97
C GLU A 33 -12.56 11.04 11.71
N CYS A 34 -11.88 9.91 11.87
CA CYS A 34 -11.31 9.15 10.75
C CYS A 34 -12.36 8.61 9.77
N ILE A 35 -13.59 8.36 10.23
CA ILE A 35 -14.70 7.80 9.44
C ILE A 35 -15.62 8.89 8.88
N THR A 36 -15.72 10.04 9.53
CA THR A 36 -16.71 11.08 9.17
C THR A 36 -16.10 12.31 8.51
N LYS A 37 -14.89 12.71 8.92
CA LYS A 37 -14.26 13.95 8.45
C LYS A 37 -13.68 13.76 7.05
N LYS A 38 -14.26 14.47 6.09
CA LYS A 38 -13.80 14.45 4.69
C LYS A 38 -12.79 15.54 4.41
N PHE A 39 -11.68 15.15 3.80
CA PHE A 39 -10.73 16.06 3.16
C PHE A 39 -10.71 15.78 1.65
N LYS A 40 -10.96 16.81 0.84
CA LYS A 40 -11.09 16.68 -0.63
C LYS A 40 -12.06 15.57 -1.06
N GLY A 41 -13.15 15.40 -0.30
CA GLY A 41 -14.20 14.41 -0.58
C GLY A 41 -13.95 12.99 -0.06
N LYS A 42 -12.81 12.72 0.60
CA LYS A 42 -12.46 11.40 1.14
C LYS A 42 -12.18 11.46 2.63
N THR A 43 -12.53 10.42 3.35
CA THR A 43 -12.18 10.24 4.76
C THR A 43 -10.77 9.66 4.91
N ALA A 44 -10.24 9.65 6.13
CA ALA A 44 -8.96 8.99 6.39
C ALA A 44 -9.07 7.48 6.12
N LEU A 45 -10.20 6.87 6.49
CA LEU A 45 -10.47 5.46 6.23
C LEU A 45 -10.57 5.15 4.73
N ASP A 46 -11.21 6.02 3.93
CA ASP A 46 -11.24 5.86 2.47
C ASP A 46 -9.83 5.88 1.88
N GLY A 47 -8.99 6.82 2.32
CA GLY A 47 -7.61 6.92 1.87
C GLY A 47 -6.78 5.68 2.21
N PHE A 48 -6.95 5.12 3.40
CA PHE A 48 -6.33 3.87 3.80
C PHE A 48 -6.77 2.69 2.91
N ASN A 49 -8.09 2.54 2.71
CA ASN A 49 -8.64 1.47 1.88
C ASN A 49 -8.17 1.53 0.43
N GLU A 50 -8.06 2.72 -0.15
CA GLU A 50 -7.52 2.90 -1.51
C GLU A 50 -6.07 2.43 -1.62
N ILE A 51 -5.24 2.75 -0.62
CA ILE A 51 -3.84 2.29 -0.60
C ILE A 51 -3.78 0.76 -0.50
N ALA A 52 -4.61 0.15 0.34
CA ALA A 52 -4.68 -1.30 0.49
C ALA A 52 -5.08 -2.00 -0.83
N VAL A 53 -6.05 -1.45 -1.56
CA VAL A 53 -6.46 -1.95 -2.88
C VAL A 53 -5.30 -1.84 -3.89
N GLU A 54 -4.59 -0.72 -3.92
CA GLU A 54 -3.44 -0.54 -4.82
C GLU A 54 -2.29 -1.49 -4.49
N LEU A 55 -2.02 -1.75 -3.21
CA LEU A 55 -1.05 -2.76 -2.78
C LEU A 55 -1.42 -4.16 -3.26
N SER A 56 -2.70 -4.53 -3.16
CA SER A 56 -3.21 -5.83 -3.63
C SER A 56 -3.03 -6.00 -5.15
N LYS A 57 -3.37 -4.98 -5.93
CA LYS A 57 -3.15 -4.99 -7.40
C LYS A 57 -1.67 -5.11 -7.76
N LEU A 58 -0.81 -4.32 -7.10
CA LEU A 58 0.64 -4.35 -7.35
C LEU A 58 1.24 -5.71 -7.01
N ARG A 59 0.78 -6.33 -5.92
CA ARG A 59 1.19 -7.68 -5.54
C ARG A 59 0.89 -8.67 -6.68
N ILE A 60 -0.35 -8.71 -7.16
CA ILE A 60 -0.74 -9.61 -8.26
C ILE A 60 0.15 -9.38 -9.50
N GLU A 61 0.39 -8.13 -9.90
CA GLU A 61 1.21 -7.82 -11.07
C GLU A 61 2.68 -8.23 -10.88
N ILE A 62 3.22 -8.08 -9.66
CA ILE A 62 4.59 -8.49 -9.34
C ILE A 62 4.70 -10.02 -9.36
N GLU A 63 3.77 -10.74 -8.72
CA GLU A 63 3.74 -12.20 -8.63
C GLU A 63 3.70 -12.85 -10.02
N GLN A 64 2.86 -12.32 -10.92
CA GLN A 64 2.79 -12.75 -12.32
C GLN A 64 4.12 -12.60 -13.07
N ARG A 65 4.94 -11.59 -12.72
CA ARG A 65 6.21 -11.30 -13.41
C ARG A 65 7.40 -12.06 -12.83
N ILE A 66 7.36 -12.41 -11.54
CA ILE A 66 8.40 -13.20 -10.88
C ILE A 66 8.11 -14.71 -10.91
N TYR A 67 6.94 -15.11 -11.41
CA TYR A 67 6.48 -16.50 -11.50
C TYR A 67 6.45 -17.22 -10.16
N ARG A 68 6.17 -16.47 -9.08
CA ARG A 68 5.97 -16.97 -7.72
C ARG A 68 5.18 -15.97 -6.90
N ASP A 69 4.64 -16.43 -5.78
CA ASP A 69 4.04 -15.54 -4.79
C ASP A 69 5.11 -14.67 -4.12
N MET A 70 4.72 -13.48 -3.68
CA MET A 70 5.54 -12.64 -2.82
C MET A 70 5.70 -13.32 -1.46
N THR A 71 6.90 -13.24 -0.88
CA THR A 71 7.12 -13.77 0.46
C THR A 71 6.47 -12.88 1.51
N ALA A 72 6.25 -13.41 2.72
CA ALA A 72 5.78 -12.61 3.84
C ALA A 72 6.68 -11.39 4.12
N GLU A 73 8.00 -11.57 3.98
CA GLU A 73 8.98 -10.50 4.14
C GLU A 73 8.77 -9.40 3.09
N GLU A 74 8.62 -9.77 1.82
CA GLU A 74 8.37 -8.80 0.73
C GLU A 74 7.04 -8.06 0.91
N ILE A 75 6.03 -8.72 1.49
CA ILE A 75 4.72 -8.12 1.74
C ILE A 75 4.80 -7.11 2.90
N LEU A 76 5.46 -7.47 4.01
CA LEU A 76 5.49 -6.65 5.24
C LEU A 76 6.53 -5.53 5.17
N ASN A 77 7.68 -5.80 4.55
CA ASN A 77 8.83 -4.91 4.55
C ASN A 77 9.15 -4.33 3.17
N GLY A 78 8.51 -4.85 2.11
CA GLY A 78 8.79 -4.43 0.74
C GLY A 78 10.04 -5.10 0.18
N PHE A 79 10.52 -4.58 -0.94
CA PHE A 79 11.67 -5.12 -1.66
C PHE A 79 12.95 -4.37 -1.32
N ASN A 80 14.06 -5.10 -1.13
CA ASN A 80 15.40 -4.51 -1.13
C ASN A 80 15.83 -4.25 -2.59
N LEU A 81 16.12 -3.00 -2.95
CA LEU A 81 16.30 -2.51 -4.32
C LEU A 81 17.56 -1.69 -4.52
#